data_AF-A0A1H4A2J3-F1
#
_entry.id   AF-A0A1H4A2J3-F1
#
_cell.length_a   1.000
_cell.length_b   1.000
_cell.length_c   1.000
_cell.angle_alpha   90.00
_cell.angle_beta   90.00
_cell.angle_gamma   90.00
#
_symmetry.space_group_name_H-M   'P 1'
#
loop_
_entity.id
_entity.type
_entity.pdbx_description
1 polymer ?
#
loop_
_entity_poly.entity_id
_entity_poly.type
_entity_poly.pdbx_seq_one_letter_code
_entity_poly.pdbx_strand_id
1 'polypeptide(L)'
;MARSMDTKRWCAAWMVRDIDSSRVKQIIVGGLIDICNQLDIRILAEGVETAAEMEYFLQHGVTLMQGYYFAKPGFECLPKVDFEKLPD
;
A
#
# COMPACT_ATOMS: atom_id res chain seq x y z
N MET A 1 0.92 27.72 -1.58
CA MET A 1 -0.32 27.15 -2.16
C MET A 1 -0.56 25.79 -1.55
N ALA A 2 -1.28 25.73 -0.43
CA ALA A 2 -1.69 24.48 0.18
C ALA A 2 -2.94 23.99 -0.57
N ARG A 3 -2.80 22.95 -1.41
CA ARG A 3 -3.97 22.25 -1.94
C ARG A 3 -4.58 21.46 -0.79
N SER A 4 -5.85 21.74 -0.49
CA SER A 4 -6.70 21.03 0.47
C SER A 4 -6.47 19.52 0.39
N MET A 5 -6.05 18.91 1.48
CA MET A 5 -5.96 17.46 1.68
C MET A 5 -7.35 16.91 2.01
N ASP A 6 -8.24 16.85 1.01
CA ASP A 6 -9.47 16.06 1.11
C ASP A 6 -9.12 14.58 0.95
N THR A 7 -8.73 13.99 2.09
CA THR A 7 -8.16 12.65 2.25
C THR A 7 -9.24 11.55 2.23
N LYS A 8 -10.13 11.56 1.22
CA LYS A 8 -11.20 10.56 1.07
C LYS A 8 -11.24 9.94 -0.33
N ARG A 9 -10.11 9.42 -0.77
CA ARG A 9 -10.03 8.51 -1.92
C ARG A 9 -9.35 7.24 -1.41
N TRP A 10 -10.19 6.31 -0.96
CA TRP A 10 -9.80 5.02 -0.40
C TRP A 10 -10.01 3.98 -1.50
N CYS A 11 -8.93 3.36 -1.98
CA CYS A 11 -9.03 2.09 -2.67
C CYS A 11 -8.29 1.06 -1.83
N ALA A 12 -9.07 0.25 -1.10
CA ALA A 12 -8.58 -0.82 -0.25
C ALA A 12 -8.10 -1.98 -1.13
N ALA A 13 -6.79 -2.21 -1.16
CA ALA A 13 -6.23 -3.43 -1.74
C ALA A 13 -6.31 -4.56 -0.70
N TRP A 14 -7.49 -5.13 -0.45
CA TRP A 14 -7.65 -6.34 0.39
C TRP A 14 -6.96 -7.59 -0.20
N MET A 15 -6.26 -7.44 -1.35
CA MET A 15 -5.56 -8.47 -2.10
C MET A 15 -4.02 -8.42 -1.95
N VAL A 16 -3.49 -7.78 -0.89
CA VAL A 16 -2.03 -7.70 -0.66
C VAL A 16 -1.39 -9.06 -0.46
N ARG A 17 -2.03 -9.95 0.32
CA ARG A 17 -1.40 -11.21 0.73
C ARG A 17 -0.99 -12.05 -0.47
N ASP A 18 0.25 -12.52 -0.54
CA ASP A 18 0.81 -13.34 -1.62
C ASP A 18 0.67 -12.72 -3.03
N ILE A 19 0.61 -11.38 -3.14
CA ILE A 19 0.48 -10.69 -4.43
C ILE A 19 1.70 -10.92 -5.34
N ASP A 20 2.88 -11.11 -4.75
CA ASP A 20 4.14 -11.40 -5.41
C ASP A 20 4.12 -12.75 -6.14
N SER A 21 3.36 -13.74 -5.64
CA SER A 21 3.31 -15.10 -6.20
C SER A 21 2.04 -15.41 -7.00
N SER A 22 0.99 -14.58 -6.88
CA SER A 22 -0.30 -14.85 -7.53
C SER A 22 -0.53 -14.02 -8.78
N ARG A 23 -0.31 -14.63 -9.96
CA ARG A 23 -0.58 -14.02 -11.28
C ARG A 23 -1.99 -13.44 -11.40
N VAL A 24 -3.00 -14.14 -10.86
CA VAL A 24 -4.40 -13.68 -10.90
C VAL A 24 -4.58 -12.40 -10.10
N LYS A 25 -4.02 -12.34 -8.90
CA LYS A 25 -4.08 -11.13 -8.07
C LYS A 25 -3.33 -9.98 -8.74
N GLN A 26 -2.16 -10.23 -9.33
CA GLN A 26 -1.39 -9.20 -10.05
C GLN A 26 -2.17 -8.57 -11.20
N ILE A 27 -2.91 -9.37 -11.98
CA ILE A 27 -3.73 -8.86 -13.09
C ILE A 27 -4.87 -7.97 -12.55
N ILE A 28 -5.57 -8.43 -11.52
CA ILE A 28 -6.71 -7.68 -10.94
C ILE A 28 -6.23 -6.39 -10.28
N VAL A 29 -5.20 -6.48 -9.43
CA VAL A 29 -4.65 -5.34 -8.69
C VAL A 29 -3.99 -4.34 -9.64
N GLY A 30 -3.24 -4.80 -10.65
CA GLY A 30 -2.68 -3.92 -11.67
C GLY A 30 -3.76 -3.12 -12.40
N GLY A 31 -4.84 -3.77 -12.83
CA GLY A 31 -5.97 -3.07 -13.45
C GLY A 31 -6.66 -2.07 -12.51
N LEU A 32 -6.79 -2.38 -11.21
CA LEU A 32 -7.32 -1.44 -10.22
C LEU A 32 -6.39 -0.24 -10.01
N ILE A 33 -5.08 -0.46 -9.99
CA ILE A 33 -4.09 0.62 -9.90
C ILE A 33 -4.21 1.55 -11.11
N ASP A 34 -4.31 1.00 -12.32
CA ASP A 34 -4.47 1.79 -13.55
C ASP A 34 -5.76 2.62 -13.55
N ILE A 35 -6.87 2.05 -13.08
CA ILE A 35 -8.15 2.76 -12.95
C ILE A 35 -8.01 3.90 -11.93
N CYS A 36 -7.40 3.64 -10.77
CA CYS A 36 -7.22 4.66 -9.74
C CYS A 36 -6.33 5.81 -10.22
N ASN A 37 -5.24 5.49 -10.92
CA ASN A 37 -4.34 6.49 -11.51
C ASN A 37 -5.08 7.39 -12.50
N GLN A 38 -5.90 6.82 -13.38
CA GLN A 38 -6.71 7.59 -14.34
C GLN A 38 -7.76 8.49 -13.67
N LEU A 39 -8.26 8.09 -12.51
CA LEU A 39 -9.28 8.82 -11.76
C LEU A 39 -8.71 9.81 -10.73
N ASP A 40 -7.39 9.96 -10.64
CA ASP A 40 -6.70 10.72 -9.58
C ASP A 40 -7.15 10.25 -8.18
N ILE A 41 -7.15 8.93 -7.99
CA ILE A 41 -7.44 8.25 -6.72
C ILE A 41 -6.13 7.78 -6.13
N ARG A 42 -5.85 8.24 -4.91
CA ARG A 42 -4.70 7.75 -4.13
C ARG A 42 -5.00 6.36 -3.61
N ILE A 43 -4.02 5.46 -3.70
CA ILE A 43 -4.16 4.06 -3.29
C ILE A 43 -3.45 3.86 -1.96
N LEU A 44 -4.06 3.10 -1.05
CA LEU A 44 -3.45 2.61 0.19
C LEU A 44 -3.43 1.08 0.16
N ALA A 45 -2.24 0.48 0.15
CA ALA A 45 -2.10 -0.97 0.28
C ALA A 45 -2.16 -1.37 1.76
N GLU A 46 -3.26 -2.00 2.19
CA GLU A 46 -3.45 -2.44 3.58
C GLU A 46 -3.15 -3.94 3.75
N GLY A 47 -2.48 -4.28 4.84
CA GLY A 47 -2.15 -5.66 5.19
C GLY A 47 -0.83 -6.17 4.63
N VAL A 48 0.14 -5.29 4.37
CA VAL A 48 1.50 -5.69 3.96
C VAL A 48 2.21 -6.41 5.10
N GLU A 49 2.60 -7.66 4.88
CA GLU A 49 3.27 -8.51 5.86
C GLU A 49 4.71 -8.85 5.45
N THR A 50 5.04 -8.77 4.15
CA THR A 50 6.38 -9.09 3.64
C THR A 50 6.99 -7.99 2.76
N ALA A 51 8.33 -8.05 2.60
CA ALA A 51 9.05 -7.14 1.72
C ALA A 51 8.66 -7.33 0.24
N ALA A 52 8.43 -8.57 -0.19
CA ALA A 52 8.03 -8.88 -1.57
C ALA A 52 6.66 -8.27 -1.92
N GLU A 53 5.71 -8.29 -0.97
CA GLU A 53 4.42 -7.63 -1.14
C GLU A 53 4.56 -6.11 -1.27
N MET A 54 5.37 -5.49 -0.38
CA MET A 54 5.69 -4.07 -0.46
C MET A 54 6.32 -3.70 -1.81
N GLU A 55 7.34 -4.43 -2.23
CA GLU A 55 8.09 -4.18 -3.47
C GLU A 55 7.17 -4.24 -4.70
N TYR A 56 6.22 -5.19 -4.74
CA TYR A 56 5.22 -5.24 -5.80
C TYR A 56 4.46 -3.92 -5.89
N PHE A 57 3.90 -3.42 -4.80
CA PHE A 57 3.14 -2.17 -4.80
C PHE A 57 4.00 -0.95 -5.13
N LEU A 58 5.25 -0.93 -4.63
CA LEU A 58 6.20 0.15 -4.89
C LEU A 58 6.55 0.25 -6.39
N GLN A 59 6.83 -0.90 -7.03
CA GLN A 59 7.09 -0.97 -8.47
C GLN A 59 5.92 -0.51 -9.32
N HIS A 60 4.68 -0.59 -8.80
CA HIS A 60 3.46 -0.11 -9.47
C HIS A 60 3.08 1.32 -9.04
N GLY A 61 3.98 2.05 -8.37
CA GLY A 61 3.80 3.46 -8.02
C GLY A 61 2.88 3.72 -6.83
N VAL A 62 2.52 2.69 -6.06
CA VAL A 62 1.75 2.85 -4.82
C VAL A 62 2.71 3.17 -3.69
N THR A 63 2.59 4.38 -3.11
CA THR A 63 3.53 4.86 -2.07
C THR A 63 2.92 4.91 -0.67
N LEU A 64 1.61 4.68 -0.53
CA LEU A 64 0.96 4.59 0.77
C LEU A 64 0.68 3.13 1.08
N MET A 65 1.22 2.66 2.20
CA MET A 65 1.10 1.26 2.63
C MET A 65 0.95 1.18 4.15
N GLN A 66 0.22 0.17 4.61
CA GLN A 66 0.07 -0.16 6.02
C GLN A 66 0.09 -1.67 6.19
N GLY A 67 0.75 -2.15 7.25
CA GLY A 67 0.73 -3.56 7.60
C GLY A 67 1.78 -3.92 8.63
N TYR A 68 1.77 -5.17 9.08
CA TYR A 68 2.66 -5.66 10.13
C TYR A 68 4.13 -5.69 9.71
N TYR A 69 4.41 -5.65 8.41
CA TYR A 69 5.76 -5.44 7.89
C TYR A 69 6.38 -4.13 8.41
N PHE A 70 5.58 -3.06 8.48
CA PHE A 70 6.04 -1.75 8.95
C PHE A 70 5.99 -1.63 10.48
N ALA A 71 4.82 -1.92 11.05
CA ALA A 71 4.59 -1.88 12.49
C ALA A 71 3.32 -2.65 12.84
N LYS A 72 3.35 -3.37 13.96
CA LYS A 72 2.13 -3.91 14.57
C LYS A 72 1.37 -2.81 15.32
N PRO A 73 0.03 -2.91 15.44
CA PRO A 73 -0.76 -1.99 16.26
C PRO A 73 -0.21 -1.90 17.68
N GLY A 74 0.03 -0.67 18.13
CA GLY A 74 0.40 -0.38 19.51
C GLY A 74 -0.85 -0.20 20.36
N PHE A 75 -0.89 -0.83 21.55
CA PHE A 75 -1.96 -0.56 22.51
C PHE A 75 -1.69 0.77 23.21
N GLU A 76 -2.64 1.71 23.09
CA GLU A 76 -2.56 3.07 23.66
C GLU A 76 -1.26 3.84 23.32
N CYS A 77 -0.61 3.50 22.22
CA CYS A 77 0.63 4.13 21.80
C CYS A 77 0.74 4.22 20.28
N LEU A 78 1.60 5.13 19.81
CA LEU A 78 2.01 5.20 18.41
C LEU A 78 3.20 4.26 18.22
N PRO A 79 3.05 3.13 17.50
CA PRO A 79 4.14 2.21 17.28
C PRO A 79 5.21 2.87 16.40
N LYS A 80 6.48 2.56 16.69
CA LYS A 80 7.61 3.04 15.89
C LYS A 80 7.71 2.19 14.62
N VAL A 81 7.95 2.86 13.48
CA VAL A 81 8.35 2.22 12.24
C VAL A 81 9.86 2.26 12.14
N ASP A 82 10.45 1.14 11.76
CA ASP A 82 11.89 1.02 11.51
C ASP A 82 12.17 1.36 10.04
N PHE A 83 12.43 2.63 9.77
CA PHE A 83 12.66 3.13 8.41
C PHE A 83 14.00 2.68 7.82
N GLU A 84 14.98 2.25 8.63
CA GLU A 84 16.27 1.76 8.14
C GLU A 84 16.15 0.43 7.39
N LYS A 85 15.04 -0.29 7.59
CA LYS A 85 14.75 -1.56 6.90
C LYS A 85 14.01 -1.38 5.58
N LEU A 86 13.57 -0.17 5.27
CA LEU A 86 12.75 0.10 4.10
C LEU A 86 13.64 0.51 2.92
N PRO A 87 13.30 0.11 1.69
CA PRO A 87 13.95 0.63 0.50
C PRO A 87 13.66 2.13 0.34
N ASP A 88 14.59 2.85 -0.30
CA ASP A 88 14.49 4.28 -0.60
C ASP A 88 13.31 4.64 -1.52
#